data_AF-A0A1S1LZV7-F1
#
_entry.id   AF-A0A1S1LZV7-F1
#
_cell.length_a   1.000
_cell.length_b   1.000
_cell.length_c   1.000
_cell.angle_alpha   90.00
_cell.angle_beta   90.00
_cell.angle_gamma   90.00
#
_symmetry.space_group_name_H-M   'P 1'
#
loop_
_entity.id
_entity.type
_entity.pdbx_description
1 polymer ?
#
loop_
_entity_poly.entity_id
_entity_poly.type
_entity_poly.pdbx_seq_one_letter_code
_entity_poly.pdbx_strand_id
1 'polypeptide(L)' 'MSSQDNVSRRRVEAALSGQLSMRELTPEEGVVFNAEIEVELERRIAATHLQDELRAEGMRVVVLNDAGEIVQYPPA' A
#
# COMPACT_ATOMS: atom_id res chain seq x y z
N MET A 1 -27.00 11.91 -0.18
CA MET A 1 -26.25 10.91 0.60
C MET A 1 -27.23 10.24 1.54
N SER A 2 -27.48 8.96 1.32
CA SER A 2 -28.46 8.18 2.07
C SER A 2 -27.84 7.57 3.33
N SER A 3 -28.65 7.14 4.29
CA SER A 3 -28.18 6.38 5.45
C SER A 3 -27.39 5.13 5.05
N GLN A 4 -27.70 4.55 3.88
CA GLN A 4 -27.02 3.38 3.34
C GLN A 4 -25.57 3.68 2.93
N ASP A 5 -25.30 4.82 2.28
CA ASP A 5 -23.93 5.24 1.91
C ASP A 5 -23.05 5.39 3.16
N ASN A 6 -23.60 5.97 4.23
CA ASN A 6 -22.91 6.14 5.51
C ASN A 6 -22.66 4.82 6.24
N VAL A 7 -23.47 3.78 6.01
CA VAL A 7 -23.24 2.44 6.57
C VAL A 7 -22.13 1.75 5.79
N SER A 8 -22.19 1.75 4.45
CA SER A 8 -21.17 1.12 3.62
C SER A 8 -19.79 1.74 3.82
N ARG A 9 -19.70 3.07 3.92
CA ARG A 9 -18.42 3.75 4.25
C ARG A 9 -17.83 3.28 5.58
N ARG A 10 -18.63 3.23 6.66
CA ARG A 10 -18.17 2.78 7.97
C ARG A 10 -17.72 1.32 7.97
N ARG A 11 -18.35 0.46 7.16
CA ARG A 11 -17.95 -0.95 7.01
C ARG A 11 -16.60 -1.07 6.31
N VAL A 12 -16.37 -0.32 5.24
CA VAL A 12 -15.07 -0.27 4.56
C VAL A 12 -13.98 0.24 5.52
N GLU A 13 -14.23 1.33 6.24
CA GLU A 13 -13.30 1.87 7.25
C GLU A 13 -12.97 0.85 8.35
N ALA A 14 -13.97 0.09 8.82
CA ALA A 14 -13.77 -0.98 9.79
C ALA A 14 -12.97 -2.16 9.22
N ALA A 15 -13.11 -2.48 7.93
CA ALA A 15 -12.29 -3.51 7.30
C ALA A 15 -10.84 -3.05 7.14
N LEU A 16 -10.61 -1.79 6.77
CA LEU A 16 -9.27 -1.19 6.66
C LEU A 16 -8.53 -1.15 8.00
N SER A 17 -9.27 -0.94 9.10
CA SER A 17 -8.71 -0.99 10.45
C SER A 17 -8.57 -2.41 11.02
N GLY A 18 -8.99 -3.44 10.28
CA GLY A 18 -8.98 -4.84 10.71
C GLY A 18 -10.05 -5.19 11.76
N GLN A 19 -11.02 -4.30 11.99
CA GLN A 19 -12.13 -4.48 12.93
C GLN A 19 -13.31 -5.27 12.32
N LEU A 20 -13.38 -5.35 10.99
CA LEU A 20 -14.34 -6.16 10.23
C LEU A 20 -13.58 -7.12 9.32
N SER A 21 -14.04 -8.37 9.19
CA SER A 21 -13.44 -9.28 8.22
C SER A 21 -13.79 -8.84 6.80
N MET A 22 -12.80 -8.82 5.90
CA MET A 22 -13.01 -8.53 4.46
C MET A 22 -14.05 -9.45 3.81
N ARG A 23 -14.24 -10.67 4.33
CA ARG A 23 -15.26 -11.63 3.84
C ARG A 23 -16.69 -11.17 4.10
N GLU A 24 -16.88 -10.17 4.97
CA GLU A 24 -18.19 -9.63 5.31
C GLU A 24 -18.57 -8.44 4.41
N LEU A 25 -17.64 -7.90 3.61
CA LEU A 25 -17.92 -6.80 2.69
C LEU A 25 -18.81 -7.26 1.54
N THR A 26 -19.69 -6.39 1.07
CA THR A 26 -20.36 -6.61 -0.22
C THR A 26 -19.36 -6.49 -1.37
N PRO A 27 -19.68 -6.97 -2.58
CA PRO A 27 -18.80 -6.79 -3.75
C PRO A 27 -18.44 -5.32 -4.00
N GLU A 28 -19.41 -4.41 -3.86
CA GLU A 28 -19.20 -2.97 -4.06
C GLU A 28 -18.30 -2.39 -2.97
N GLU A 29 -18.52 -2.75 -1.70
CA GLU A 29 -17.66 -2.35 -0.59
C GLU A 29 -16.22 -2.89 -0.77
N GLY A 30 -16.07 -4.11 -1.31
CA GLY A 30 -14.78 -4.72 -1.62
C GLY A 30 -14.00 -3.98 -2.71
N VAL A 31 -14.66 -3.45 -3.74
CA VAL A 31 -14.00 -2.61 -4.76
C VAL A 31 -13.44 -1.33 -4.14
N VAL A 32 -14.22 -0.67 -3.27
CA VAL A 32 -13.77 0.54 -2.58
C VAL A 32 -12.59 0.24 -1.65
N PHE A 33 -12.69 -0.84 -0.86
CA PHE A 33 -11.60 -1.30 0.00
C PHE A 33 -10.30 -1.54 -0.79
N ASN A 34 -10.35 -2.24 -1.93
CA ASN A 34 -9.17 -2.51 -2.74
C ASN A 34 -8.55 -1.21 -3.27
N ALA A 35 -9.37 -0.28 -3.77
CA ALA A 35 -8.89 1.01 -4.25
C ALA A 35 -8.20 1.82 -3.14
N GLU A 36 -8.74 1.81 -1.92
CA GLU A 36 -8.11 2.50 -0.78
C GLU A 36 -6.80 1.83 -0.35
N ILE A 37 -6.73 0.50 -0.38
CA ILE A 37 -5.49 -0.25 -0.11
C ILE A 37 -4.42 0.05 -1.16
N GLU A 38 -4.78 0.07 -2.45
CA GLU A 38 -3.83 0.41 -3.54
C GLU A 38 -3.23 1.80 -3.34
N VAL A 39 -4.07 2.80 -3.06
CA VAL A 39 -3.62 4.18 -2.81
C VAL A 39 -2.68 4.26 -1.61
N GLU A 40 -3.03 3.62 -0.49
CA GLU A 40 -2.19 3.67 0.71
C GLU A 40 -0.90 2.85 0.53
N LEU A 41 -0.93 1.77 -0.26
CA LEU A 41 0.27 1.00 -0.60
C LEU A 41 1.23 1.82 -1.47
N GLU A 42 0.74 2.45 -2.55
CA GLU A 42 1.54 3.33 -3.40
C GLU A 42 2.19 4.46 -2.59
N ARG A 43 1.39 5.11 -1.72
CA ARG A 43 1.89 6.15 -0.81
C ARG A 43 2.99 5.63 0.11
N ARG A 44 2.80 4.46 0.72
CA ARG A 44 3.78 3.89 1.65
C ARG A 44 5.05 3.43 0.94
N ILE A 45 4.93 2.81 -0.23
CA ILE A 45 6.09 2.41 -1.04
C ILE A 45 6.90 3.65 -1.42
N ALA A 46 6.25 4.72 -1.89
CA ALA A 46 6.92 5.97 -2.24
C ALA A 46 7.64 6.64 -1.05
N ALA A 47 7.13 6.42 0.17
CA ALA A 47 7.73 6.93 1.40
C ALA A 47 8.75 5.97 2.04
N THR A 48 8.91 4.76 1.51
CA THR A 48 9.83 3.76 2.07
C THR A 48 11.19 3.87 1.40
N HIS A 49 12.22 4.15 2.19
CA HIS A 49 13.60 4.31 1.71
C HIS A 49 14.43 3.03 1.92
N LEU A 50 13.90 1.88 1.50
CA LEU A 50 14.49 0.56 1.74
C LEU A 50 15.93 0.45 1.21
N GLN A 51 16.22 1.07 0.06
CA GLN A 51 17.58 1.11 -0.47
C GLN A 51 18.55 1.75 0.52
N ASP A 52 18.16 2.85 1.15
CA ASP A 52 19.04 3.58 2.06
C ASP A 52 19.25 2.79 3.37
N GLU A 53 18.20 2.11 3.85
CA GLU A 53 18.29 1.19 5.00
C GLU A 53 19.30 0.05 4.72
N LEU A 54 19.14 -0.67 3.61
CA LEU A 54 20.04 -1.77 3.24
C LEU A 54 21.49 -1.29 3.03
N ARG A 55 21.67 -0.10 2.45
CA ARG A 55 23.01 0.48 2.26
C ARG A 55 23.65 0.87 3.58
N ALA A 56 22.88 1.37 4.55
CA ALA A 56 23.35 1.65 5.90
C ALA A 56 23.75 0.37 6.66
N GLU A 57 23.11 -0.77 6.35
CA GLU A 57 23.50 -2.09 6.86
C GLU A 57 24.76 -2.68 6.17
N GLY A 58 25.42 -1.92 5.30
CA GLY A 58 26.64 -2.36 4.61
C GLY A 58 26.40 -3.18 3.35
N MET A 59 25.15 -3.27 2.89
CA MET A 59 24.80 -4.04 1.69
C MET A 59 24.98 -3.21 0.42
N ARG A 60 25.40 -3.87 -0.67
CA ARG A 60 25.32 -3.29 -2.02
C ARG A 60 23.91 -3.47 -2.54
N VAL A 61 23.30 -2.39 -3.01
CA VAL A 61 21.96 -2.43 -3.60
C VAL A 61 22.07 -2.36 -5.11
N VAL A 62 21.29 -3.19 -5.79
CA VAL A 62 21.19 -3.22 -7.25
C VAL A 62 19.71 -3.16 -7.60
N VAL A 63 19.33 -2.19 -8.43
CA VAL A 63 17.93 -1.95 -8.83
C VAL A 63 17.81 -1.88 -10.34
N LEU A 64 16.68 -2.36 -10.86
CA LEU A 64 16.24 -2.12 -12.22
C LEU A 64 15.41 -0.82 -12.21
N ASN A 65 15.88 0.21 -12.89
CA ASN A 65 15.16 1.49 -12.95
C ASN A 65 14.03 1.45 -13.99
N ASP A 66 13.23 2.52 -14.04
CA ASP A 66 12.08 2.63 -14.97
C ASP A 66 12.49 2.64 -16.45
N ALA A 67 13.75 2.96 -16.75
CA ALA A 67 14.30 2.86 -18.11
C ALA A 67 14.74 1.43 -18.48
N GLY A 68 14.61 0.47 -17.57
CA GLY A 68 15.06 -0.91 -17.76
C GLY A 68 16.56 -1.10 -17.59
N GLU A 69 17.25 -0.16 -16.95
CA GLU A 69 18.68 -0.21 -16.70
C GLU A 69 18.97 -0.74 -15.30
N ILE A 70 20.06 -1.51 -15.17
CA ILE A 70 20.54 -1.97 -13.87
C ILE A 70 21.47 -0.91 -13.29
N VAL A 71 21.08 -0.32 -12.17
CA VAL A 71 21.85 0.68 -11.43
C VAL A 71 22.37 0.06 -10.12
N GLN A 72 23.66 0.26 -9.83
CA GLN A 72 24.29 -0.24 -8.62
C GLN A 72 24.61 0.90 -7.66
N TYR A 73 24.28 0.71 -6.39
CA TYR A 73 24.58 1.62 -5.29
C TYR A 73 25.51 0.92 -4.30
N PRO A 74 26.70 1.48 -4.02
CA PRO A 74 27.59 0.93 -3.00
C PRO A 74 26.99 1.12 -1.60
N PRO A 75 27.50 0.43 -0.57
CA PRO A 75 27.19 0.75 0.83
C PRO A 75 27.31 2.26 1.15
N ALA A 76 26.59 2.73 2.17
CA ALA A 76 26.52 4.15 2.55
C ALA A 76 27.84 4.72 3.08
#